data_AF-A0A967H8V3-F1
#
_entry.id   AF-A0A967H8V3-F1
#
_cell.length_a   1.000
_cell.length_b   1.000
_cell.length_c   1.000
_cell.angle_alpha   90.00
_cell.angle_beta   90.00
_cell.angle_gamma   90.00
#
_symmetry.space_group_name_H-M   'P 1'
#
loop_
_entity.id
_entity.type
_entity.pdbx_description
1 polymer ?
#
loop_
_entity_poly.entity_id
_entity_poly.type
_entity_poly.pdbx_seq_one_letter_code
_entity_poly.pdbx_strand_id
1 'polypeptide(L)'
;QEMVVGEVSGVLFTRAPQDRKMMMIEAVWGLNQALVDGTIEPDRWQLDRATGEVTERHQIKHEVAMRPASYGIKLSPLEEHER
;
A
#
# COMPACT_ATOMS: atom_id res chain seq x y z
N GLN A 1 16.50 -11.95 4.02
CA GLN A 1 16.38 -10.48 3.80
C GLN A 1 16.13 -9.85 5.16
N GLU A 2 16.69 -8.67 5.44
CA GLU A 2 16.41 -7.92 6.67
C GLU A 2 15.02 -7.27 6.61
N MET A 3 14.37 -7.10 7.76
CA MET A 3 13.08 -6.44 7.85
C MET A 3 13.26 -4.93 7.77
N VAL A 4 12.57 -4.29 6.82
CA VAL A 4 12.52 -2.83 6.70
C VAL A 4 11.17 -2.37 7.25
N VAL A 5 11.21 -1.53 8.28
CA VAL A 5 10.01 -0.97 8.92
C VAL A 5 9.79 0.43 8.36
N GLY A 6 8.90 0.55 7.37
CA GLY A 6 8.47 1.82 6.80
C GLY A 6 7.11 2.26 7.34
N GLU A 7 6.82 3.56 7.23
CA GLU A 7 5.50 4.15 7.53
C GLU A 7 4.43 3.65 6.56
N VAL A 8 4.80 3.51 5.28
CA VAL A 8 3.95 3.01 4.20
C VAL A 8 4.72 1.93 3.43
N SER A 9 4.00 0.93 2.96
CA SER A 9 4.53 -0.05 2.02
C SER A 9 3.48 -0.41 0.98
N GLY A 10 3.93 -1.05 -0.10
CA GLY A 10 3.03 -1.33 -1.21
C GLY A 10 3.69 -2.09 -2.34
N VAL A 11 2.95 -2.20 -3.44
CA VAL A 11 3.37 -2.82 -4.68
C VAL A 11 3.16 -1.87 -5.85
N LEU A 12 4.09 -1.91 -6.80
CA LEU A 12 3.97 -1.21 -8.08
C LEU A 12 3.99 -2.24 -9.20
N PHE A 13 2.95 -2.23 -10.02
CA PHE A 13 2.91 -2.89 -11.30
C PHE A 13 3.20 -1.87 -12.39
N THR A 14 4.39 -1.93 -12.99
CA THR A 14 4.75 -1.07 -14.16
C THR A 14 3.94 -1.41 -15.41
N ARG A 15 3.22 -2.53 -15.39
CA ARG A 15 2.22 -2.91 -16.38
C ARG A 15 1.06 -3.54 -15.64
N ALA A 16 -0.02 -2.78 -15.45
CA ALA A 16 -1.15 -3.22 -14.66
C ALA A 16 -1.77 -4.50 -15.26
N PRO A 17 -2.22 -5.45 -14.42
CA PRO A 17 -2.83 -6.69 -14.90
C PRO A 17 -4.11 -6.46 -15.72
N GLN A 18 -4.89 -5.44 -15.35
CA GLN A 18 -6.19 -5.11 -15.95
C GLN A 18 -6.03 -4.33 -17.28
N ASP A 19 -5.06 -3.42 -17.35
CA ASP A 19 -4.71 -2.67 -18.56
C ASP A 19 -3.19 -2.48 -18.67
N ARG A 20 -2.61 -3.04 -19.72
CA ARG A 20 -1.16 -2.97 -19.96
C ARG A 20 -0.67 -1.56 -20.29
N LYS A 21 -1.54 -0.64 -20.68
CA LYS A 21 -1.19 0.77 -20.91
C LYS A 21 -1.04 1.56 -19.62
N MET A 22 -1.47 0.98 -18.49
CA MET A 22 -1.44 1.61 -17.19
C MET A 22 -0.34 1.03 -16.30
N MET A 23 0.14 1.84 -15.37
CA MET A 23 0.79 1.39 -14.15
C MET A 23 -0.22 1.40 -13.01
N MET A 24 -0.01 0.53 -12.02
CA MET A 24 -0.86 0.47 -10.84
C MET A 24 -0.01 0.44 -9.58
N ILE A 25 -0.32 1.32 -8.64
CA ILE A 25 0.29 1.33 -7.30
C ILE A 25 -0.79 0.95 -6.30
N GLU A 26 -0.46 0.07 -5.38
CA GLU A 26 -1.29 -0.22 -4.20
C GLU A 26 -0.44 -0.04 -2.95
N ALA A 27 -0.95 0.65 -1.94
CA ALA A 27 -0.21 0.92 -0.71
C ALA A 27 -1.08 0.82 0.54
N VAL A 28 -0.45 0.41 1.65
CA VAL A 28 -1.02 0.33 2.99
C VAL A 28 -0.05 0.94 4.00
N TRP A 29 -0.60 1.38 5.14
CA TRP A 29 0.23 1.80 6.26
C TRP A 29 0.92 0.61 6.95
N GLY A 30 2.20 0.81 7.26
CA GLY A 30 3.06 -0.19 7.89
C GLY A 30 3.56 -1.25 6.91
N LEU A 31 3.69 -2.49 7.38
CA LEU A 31 4.27 -3.61 6.65
C LEU A 31 3.33 -4.17 5.57
N ASN A 32 3.90 -4.54 4.42
CA ASN A 32 3.14 -4.94 3.23
C ASN A 32 2.39 -6.27 3.39
N GLN A 33 2.62 -6.98 4.49
CA GLN A 33 1.93 -8.25 4.76
C GLN A 33 0.41 -8.07 4.78
N ALA A 34 -0.09 -6.94 5.28
CA ALA A 34 -1.52 -6.65 5.29
C ALA A 34 -2.16 -6.52 3.90
N LEU A 35 -1.36 -6.14 2.90
CA LEU A 35 -1.77 -6.13 1.49
C LEU A 35 -1.75 -7.55 0.92
N VAL A 36 -0.74 -8.36 1.26
CA VAL A 36 -0.59 -9.75 0.77
C VAL A 36 -1.69 -10.67 1.30
N ASP A 37 -2.05 -10.53 2.57
CA ASP A 37 -3.10 -11.34 3.21
C ASP A 37 -4.52 -10.73 3.08
N GLY A 38 -4.62 -9.50 2.57
CA GLY A 38 -5.89 -8.80 2.34
C GLY A 38 -6.56 -8.27 3.61
N THR A 39 -5.82 -8.15 4.72
CA THR A 39 -6.37 -7.68 6.00
C THR A 39 -6.64 -6.16 6.00
N ILE A 40 -5.90 -5.39 5.21
CA ILE A 40 -6.12 -3.94 5.02
C ILE A 40 -6.41 -3.70 3.54
N GLU A 41 -7.53 -3.03 3.24
CA GLU A 41 -7.81 -2.53 1.89
C GLU A 41 -6.79 -1.44 1.53
N PRO A 42 -6.05 -1.57 0.41
CA PRO A 42 -5.04 -0.59 0.06
C PRO A 42 -5.64 0.65 -0.59
N ASP A 43 -4.94 1.77 -0.47
CA ASP A 43 -5.10 2.85 -1.44
C ASP A 43 -4.57 2.37 -2.79
N ARG A 44 -5.24 2.76 -3.87
CA ARG A 44 -4.88 2.39 -5.24
C ARG A 44 -4.78 3.63 -6.14
N TRP A 45 -3.73 3.66 -6.95
CA TRP A 45 -3.56 4.64 -8.02
C TRP A 45 -3.37 3.93 -9.35
N GLN A 46 -4.03 4.46 -10.40
CA GLN A 46 -3.69 4.12 -11.78
C GLN A 46 -2.99 5.30 -12.44
N LEU A 47 -1.94 5.00 -13.18
CA LEU A 47 -1.14 5.99 -13.88
C LEU A 47 -1.01 5.60 -15.35
N ASP A 48 -1.07 6.58 -16.25
CA ASP A 48 -0.72 6.32 -17.64
C ASP A 48 0.76 5.94 -17.71
N ARG A 49 1.08 4.82 -18.38
CA ARG A 49 2.45 4.29 -18.40
C ARG A 49 3.40 5.12 -19.27
N ALA A 50 2.89 5.86 -20.25
CA ALA A 50 3.70 6.65 -21.16
C ALA A 50 4.04 8.03 -20.56
N THR A 51 3.09 8.66 -19.88
CA THR A 51 3.26 10.01 -19.31
C THR A 51 3.62 10.01 -17.83
N GLY A 52 3.25 8.95 -17.10
CA GLY A 52 3.36 8.89 -15.65
C GLY A 52 2.29 9.69 -14.91
N GLU A 53 1.30 10.24 -15.62
CA GLU A 53 0.21 11.01 -15.01
C GLU A 53 -0.75 10.09 -14.25
N VAL A 54 -1.20 10.51 -13.07
CA VAL A 54 -2.21 9.79 -12.30
C VAL A 54 -3.58 10.01 -12.94
N THR A 55 -4.18 8.94 -13.44
CA THR A 55 -5.48 8.98 -14.11
C THR A 55 -6.64 8.61 -13.18
N GLU A 56 -6.35 7.84 -12.13
CA GLU A 56 -7.35 7.41 -11.14
C GLU A 56 -6.74 7.33 -9.74
N ARG A 57 -7.53 7.68 -8.74
CA ARG A 57 -7.21 7.53 -7.31
C ARG A 57 -8.40 6.90 -6.60
N HIS A 58 -8.18 5.77 -5.96
CA HIS A 58 -9.11 5.18 -5.00
C HIS A 58 -8.41 5.18 -3.65
N GLN A 59 -8.85 6.01 -2.73
CA GLN A 59 -8.29 6.12 -1.39
C GLN A 59 -9.37 5.86 -0.38
N ILE A 60 -9.00 5.14 0.67
CA ILE A 60 -9.92 4.85 1.76
C ILE A 60 -9.49 5.55 3.05
N LYS A 61 -10.40 5.60 4.01
CA LYS A 61 -10.05 6.05 5.35
C LYS A 61 -9.37 4.89 6.09
N HIS A 62 -8.08 5.04 6.35
CA HIS A 62 -7.32 4.08 7.15
C HIS A 62 -7.46 4.41 8.64
N GLU A 63 -7.54 3.39 9.47
CA GLU A 63 -7.54 3.53 10.95
C GLU A 63 -6.42 2.74 11.62
N VAL A 64 -5.81 1.81 10.88
CA VAL A 64 -4.79 0.88 11.37
C VAL A 64 -3.65 0.72 10.38
N ALA A 65 -2.49 0.34 10.90
CA ALA A 65 -1.30 -0.09 10.16
C ALA A 65 -0.81 -1.45 10.68
N MET A 66 -0.14 -2.22 9.82
CA MET A 66 0.54 -3.45 10.21
C MET A 66 1.95 -3.15 10.72
N ARG A 67 2.29 -3.53 11.95
CA ARG A 67 3.59 -3.20 12.56
C ARG A 67 4.29 -4.41 13.15
N PRO A 68 5.63 -4.41 13.26
CA PRO A 68 6.34 -5.42 14.00
C PRO A 68 5.88 -5.47 15.46
N ALA A 69 5.83 -6.67 16.03
CA ALA A 69 5.60 -6.89 17.45
C ALA A 69 6.81 -7.60 18.08
N SER A 70 6.84 -7.69 19.41
CA SER A 70 7.83 -8.50 20.14
C SER A 70 7.82 -9.96 19.70
N TYR A 71 6.70 -10.47 19.17
CA TYR A 71 6.62 -11.72 18.45
C TYR A 71 5.73 -11.56 17.20
N GLY A 72 6.32 -11.65 16.01
CA GLY A 72 5.60 -11.52 14.74
C GLY A 72 5.18 -10.09 14.42
N ILE A 73 3.92 -9.93 14.00
CA ILE A 73 3.34 -8.66 13.57
C ILE A 73 1.99 -8.45 14.23
N LYS A 74 1.53 -7.20 14.26
CA LYS A 74 0.22 -6.83 14.79
C LYS A 74 -0.38 -5.66 14.03
N LEU A 75 -1.72 -5.59 14.02
CA LEU A 75 -2.42 -4.35 13.69
C LEU A 75 -2.28 -3.37 14.86
N SER A 76 -2.07 -2.10 14.53
CA SER A 76 -2.01 -1.02 15.51
C SER A 76 -2.68 0.21 14.93
N PRO A 77 -3.39 1.02 15.74
CA PRO A 77 -4.01 2.26 15.26
C PRO A 77 -3.00 3.18 14.57
N LEU A 78 -3.46 3.97 13.61
CA LEU A 78 -2.66 5.05 13.05
C LEU A 78 -2.37 6.12 14.10
N GLU A 79 -1.13 6.58 14.11
CA GLU A 79 -0.65 7.72 14.87
C GLU A 79 -1.25 9.02 14.33
N GLU A 80 -1.20 10.09 15.12
CA GLU A 80 -1.87 11.35 14.77
C GLU A 80 -1.27 12.02 13.52
N HIS A 81 0.02 11.81 13.26
CA HIS A 81 0.70 12.34 12.08
C HIS A 81 0.45 11.53 10.79
N GLU A 82 -0.13 10.32 10.92
CA GLU A 82 -0.47 9.43 9.81
C GLU A 82 -1.94 9.58 9.37
N ARG A 83 -2.74 10.36 10.10
CA ARG A 83 -4.18 10.55 9.86
C ARG A 83 -4.50 11.76 8.98
#